data_AF-A0A0C9TPY2-F1
#
_entry.id   AF-A0A0C9TPY2-F1
#
_cell.length_a   1.000
_cell.length_b   1.000
_cell.length_c   1.000
_cell.angle_alpha   90.00
_cell.angle_beta   90.00
_cell.angle_gamma   90.00
#
_symmetry.space_group_name_H-M   'P 1'
#
loop_
_entity.id
_entity.type
_entity.pdbx_description
1 polymer ?
#
loop_
_entity_poly.entity_id
_entity_poly.type
_entity_poly.pdbx_seq_one_letter_code
_entity_poly.pdbx_strand_id
1 'polypeptide(L)'
;MMRPISTGKRRVSSLLLKNARRQYHDQSFGYRKPRDTELPDYTPAQLENRTVNAPLLRYVDSLRTHGHRAAKIDPLDLLQREEVAALDPTRYGLTDSTKTYSIDGIIWHKPAAESRGDASATDQWTMAQVTEHLRSVYVGRVAYEYMHLTSKTERLWFSH
;
A
#
# COMPACT_ATOMS: atom_id res chain seq x y z
N MET A 1 23.13 -40.83 -71.09
CA MET A 1 23.31 -41.04 -69.63
C MET A 1 22.16 -40.34 -68.92
N MET A 2 21.19 -41.13 -68.40
CA MET A 2 19.91 -40.68 -67.85
C MET A 2 20.10 -39.96 -66.50
N ARG A 3 19.37 -38.85 -66.26
CA ARG A 3 19.25 -38.21 -64.94
C ARG A 3 18.04 -38.79 -64.19
N PRO A 4 18.13 -39.09 -62.89
CA PRO A 4 16.99 -39.64 -62.15
C PRO A 4 15.98 -38.56 -61.76
N ILE A 5 14.71 -38.90 -61.82
CA ILE A 5 13.56 -38.07 -61.44
C ILE A 5 13.40 -38.13 -59.91
N SER A 6 13.51 -36.98 -59.25
CA SER A 6 13.26 -36.84 -57.81
C SER A 6 11.75 -36.84 -57.52
N THR A 7 11.25 -37.93 -56.94
CA THR A 7 9.88 -38.01 -56.41
C THR A 7 9.73 -37.17 -55.14
N GLY A 8 9.24 -35.95 -55.31
CA GLY A 8 8.88 -35.06 -54.21
C GLY A 8 7.66 -35.56 -53.43
N LYS A 9 7.86 -36.14 -52.24
CA LYS A 9 6.79 -36.31 -51.25
C LYS A 9 6.42 -34.93 -50.70
N ARG A 10 5.30 -34.37 -51.15
CA ARG A 10 4.70 -33.18 -50.54
C ARG A 10 4.31 -33.52 -49.10
N ARG A 11 5.10 -33.05 -48.12
CA ARG A 11 4.66 -32.97 -46.73
C ARG A 11 3.56 -31.93 -46.67
N VAL A 12 2.32 -32.37 -46.47
CA VAL A 12 1.23 -31.49 -46.07
C VAL A 12 1.54 -31.07 -44.64
N SER A 13 2.13 -29.88 -44.47
CA SER A 13 2.23 -29.24 -43.17
C SER A 13 0.80 -28.94 -42.72
N SER A 14 0.27 -29.73 -41.80
CA SER A 14 -0.92 -29.36 -41.05
C SER A 14 -0.60 -28.05 -40.33
N LEU A 15 -1.09 -26.95 -40.88
CA LEU A 15 -1.23 -25.71 -40.15
C LEU A 15 -2.14 -26.03 -38.97
N LEU A 16 -1.52 -26.26 -37.82
CA LEU A 16 -2.17 -26.19 -36.52
C LEU A 16 -2.77 -24.79 -36.45
N LEU A 17 -4.03 -24.66 -36.86
CA LEU A 17 -4.94 -23.63 -36.38
C LEU A 17 -4.99 -23.84 -34.87
N LYS A 18 -4.01 -23.29 -34.17
CA LYS A 18 -4.14 -22.97 -32.75
C LYS A 18 -5.39 -22.13 -32.70
N ASN A 19 -6.47 -22.73 -32.19
CA ASN A 19 -7.69 -22.03 -31.85
C ASN A 19 -7.28 -20.80 -31.04
N ALA A 20 -7.14 -19.67 -31.72
CA ALA A 20 -7.07 -18.36 -31.10
C ALA A 20 -8.49 -18.11 -30.61
N ARG A 21 -8.86 -18.78 -29.51
CA ARG A 21 -10.02 -18.42 -28.72
C ARG A 21 -9.71 -17.02 -28.22
N ARG A 22 -10.16 -16.02 -28.99
CA ARG A 22 -10.28 -14.64 -28.55
C ARG A 22 -10.96 -14.67 -27.20
N GLN A 23 -10.25 -14.19 -26.19
CA GLN A 23 -10.47 -14.60 -24.82
C GLN A 23 -11.52 -13.73 -24.11
N TYR A 24 -12.61 -13.28 -24.75
CA TYR A 24 -13.63 -12.33 -24.25
C TYR A 24 -13.12 -10.98 -23.69
N HIS A 25 -11.99 -10.94 -23.00
CA HIS A 25 -11.24 -9.80 -22.49
C HIS A 25 -10.06 -9.42 -23.39
N ASP A 26 -10.15 -9.69 -24.69
CA ASP A 26 -9.09 -9.46 -25.67
C ASP A 26 -8.87 -7.98 -26.03
N GLN A 27 -9.00 -7.09 -25.05
CA GLN A 27 -8.72 -5.65 -25.16
C GLN A 27 -9.34 -5.06 -26.44
N SER A 28 -10.56 -5.49 -26.72
CA SER A 28 -11.26 -5.22 -27.98
C SER A 28 -11.72 -3.77 -28.07
N PHE A 29 -12.34 -3.40 -29.19
CA PHE A 29 -12.75 -2.03 -29.46
C PHE A 29 -13.58 -1.44 -28.30
N GLY A 30 -13.09 -0.33 -27.73
CA GLY A 30 -13.70 0.35 -26.58
C GLY A 30 -13.10 -0.01 -25.22
N TYR A 31 -12.32 -1.09 -25.10
CA TYR A 31 -11.58 -1.39 -23.89
C TYR A 31 -10.45 -0.37 -23.68
N ARG A 32 -10.54 0.40 -22.59
CA ARG A 32 -9.47 1.28 -22.13
C ARG A 32 -8.75 0.59 -20.98
N LYS A 33 -7.53 0.12 -21.23
CA LYS A 33 -6.68 -0.41 -20.16
C LYS A 33 -6.51 0.69 -19.10
N PRO A 34 -6.78 0.42 -17.81
CA PRO A 34 -6.46 1.33 -16.73
C PRO A 34 -4.98 1.71 -16.79
N ARG A 35 -4.64 2.94 -16.41
CA ARG A 35 -3.24 3.34 -16.29
C ARG A 35 -2.66 2.66 -15.06
N ASP A 36 -1.67 1.81 -15.28
CA ASP A 36 -0.89 1.23 -14.19
C ASP A 36 -0.09 2.38 -13.55
N THR A 37 -0.50 2.80 -12.36
CA THR A 37 0.23 3.80 -11.55
C THR A 37 1.01 3.01 -10.52
N GLU A 38 2.33 3.09 -10.56
CA GLU A 38 3.21 2.43 -9.60
C GLU A 38 3.94 3.49 -8.78
N LEU A 39 3.81 3.42 -7.46
CA LEU A 39 4.62 4.22 -6.54
C LEU A 39 5.92 3.48 -6.27
N PRO A 40 7.06 4.19 -6.15
CA PRO A 40 8.30 3.57 -5.75
C PRO A 40 8.16 2.93 -4.37
N ASP A 41 8.79 1.78 -4.19
CA ASP A 41 8.81 1.11 -2.90
C ASP A 41 9.75 1.83 -1.91
N TYR A 42 9.69 1.41 -0.65
CA TYR A 42 10.55 1.92 0.42
C TYR A 42 12.04 1.69 0.12
N THR A 43 12.88 2.61 0.58
CA THR A 43 14.34 2.47 0.47
C THR A 43 14.85 1.35 1.41
N PRO A 44 16.06 0.79 1.18
CA PRO A 44 16.63 -0.22 2.08
C PRO A 44 16.73 0.24 3.54
N ALA A 45 17.06 1.52 3.77
CA ALA A 45 17.12 2.10 5.12
C ALA A 45 15.73 2.18 5.78
N GLN A 46 14.69 2.52 5.01
CA GLN A 46 13.31 2.52 5.49
C GLN A 46 12.82 1.10 5.81
N LEU A 47 13.19 0.10 4.99
CA LEU A 47 12.86 -1.30 5.27
C LEU A 47 13.54 -1.81 6.55
N GLU A 48 14.80 -1.42 6.78
CA GLU A 48 15.50 -1.72 8.03
C GLU A 48 14.80 -1.06 9.22
N ASN A 49 14.46 0.23 9.10
CA ASN A 49 13.73 0.95 10.16
C ASN A 49 12.40 0.29 10.51
N ARG A 50 11.63 -0.14 9.48
CA ARG A 50 10.37 -0.86 9.66
C ARG A 50 10.55 -2.20 10.36
N THR A 51 11.68 -2.86 10.16
CA THR A 51 12.03 -4.12 10.83
C THR A 51 12.38 -3.88 12.29
N VAL A 52 13.27 -2.92 12.56
CA VAL A 52 13.67 -2.53 13.92
C VAL A 52 12.48 -2.03 14.74
N ASN A 53 11.64 -1.19 14.14
CA ASN A 53 10.46 -0.59 14.76
C ASN A 53 9.16 -1.31 14.36
N ALA A 54 9.20 -2.64 14.22
CA ALA A 54 8.02 -3.45 13.88
C ALA A 54 6.80 -3.24 14.80
N PRO A 55 6.95 -3.05 16.14
CA PRO A 55 5.80 -2.77 16.99
C PRO A 55 5.12 -1.43 16.67
N LEU A 56 5.90 -0.40 16.34
CA LEU A 56 5.38 0.90 15.89
C LEU A 56 4.65 0.77 14.56
N LEU A 57 5.21 0.03 13.60
CA LEU A 57 4.54 -0.21 12.33
C LEU A 57 3.16 -0.89 12.52
N ARG A 58 3.09 -1.92 13.36
CA ARG A 58 1.83 -2.62 13.66
C ARG A 58 0.80 -1.69 14.31
N TYR A 59 1.24 -0.79 15.17
CA TYR A 59 0.38 0.23 15.77
C TYR A 59 -0.18 1.19 14.71
N VAL A 60 0.68 1.70 13.83
CA VAL A 60 0.27 2.60 12.73
C VAL A 60 -0.71 1.90 11.79
N ASP A 61 -0.45 0.65 11.39
CA ASP A 61 -1.34 -0.11 10.51
C ASP A 61 -2.69 -0.42 11.17
N SER A 62 -2.71 -0.59 12.50
CA SER A 62 -3.95 -0.69 13.26
C SER A 62 -4.78 0.59 13.20
N LEU A 63 -4.14 1.76 13.33
CA LEU A 63 -4.80 3.06 13.17
C LEU A 63 -5.37 3.24 11.77
N ARG A 64 -4.62 2.85 10.73
CA ARG A 64 -5.10 2.88 9.33
C ARG A 64 -6.29 1.96 9.10
N THR A 65 -6.30 0.79 9.75
CA THR A 65 -7.34 -0.23 9.54
C THR A 65 -8.59 0.04 10.37
N HIS A 66 -8.45 0.55 11.59
CA HIS A 66 -9.54 0.62 12.57
C HIS A 66 -9.84 2.02 13.08
N GLY A 67 -9.05 3.04 12.71
CA GLY A 67 -9.22 4.42 13.19
C GLY A 67 -10.59 5.01 12.87
N HIS A 68 -11.16 4.66 11.71
CA HIS A 68 -12.49 5.08 11.28
C HIS A 68 -13.59 4.76 12.31
N ARG A 69 -13.48 3.64 13.04
CA ARG A 69 -14.45 3.23 14.07
C ARG A 69 -14.51 4.19 15.27
N ALA A 70 -13.42 4.91 15.52
CA ALA A 70 -13.33 5.88 16.62
C ALA A 70 -13.45 7.34 16.14
N ALA A 71 -13.61 7.58 14.83
CA ALA A 71 -13.64 8.92 14.26
C ALA A 71 -14.87 9.73 14.71
N LYS A 72 -14.71 11.05 14.78
CA LYS A 72 -15.75 12.01 15.18
C LYS A 72 -16.50 12.54 13.95
N ILE A 73 -17.17 11.64 13.25
CA ILE A 73 -17.94 11.95 12.02
C ILE A 73 -19.35 12.49 12.31
N ASP A 74 -19.91 12.17 13.48
CA ASP A 74 -21.25 12.62 13.89
C ASP A 74 -21.20 14.05 14.47
N PRO A 75 -21.81 15.05 13.81
CA PRO A 75 -21.83 16.43 14.31
C PRO A 75 -22.78 16.62 15.50
N LEU A 76 -23.74 15.72 15.70
CA LEU A 76 -24.71 15.80 16.80
C LEU A 76 -24.25 15.08 18.06
N ASP A 77 -23.18 14.27 17.96
CA ASP A 77 -22.59 13.48 19.04
C ASP A 77 -23.57 12.51 19.72
N LEU A 78 -24.53 11.98 18.95
CA LEU A 78 -25.54 11.03 19.43
C LEU A 78 -25.05 9.58 19.34
N LEU A 79 -24.13 9.30 18.42
CA LEU A 79 -23.57 7.95 18.26
C LEU A 79 -22.62 7.62 19.41
N GLN A 80 -22.93 6.54 20.13
CA GLN A 80 -22.00 5.97 21.10
C GLN A 80 -20.80 5.37 20.37
N ARG A 81 -19.61 5.90 20.64
CA ARG A 81 -18.36 5.40 20.05
C ARG A 81 -17.82 4.27 20.90
N GLU A 82 -17.57 3.13 20.27
CA GLU A 82 -16.89 2.01 20.93
C GLU A 82 -15.42 2.35 21.18
N GLU A 83 -14.92 1.95 22.35
CA GLU A 83 -13.49 1.98 22.58
C GLU A 83 -12.81 0.92 21.70
N VAL A 84 -12.09 1.38 20.68
CA VAL A 84 -11.39 0.49 19.76
C VAL A 84 -10.08 0.09 20.39
N ALA A 85 -10.08 -1.10 20.99
CA ALA A 85 -8.93 -1.70 21.61
C ALA A 85 -7.65 -1.57 20.76
N ALA A 86 -7.75 -1.87 19.47
CA ALA A 86 -6.62 -1.87 18.55
C ALA A 86 -5.88 -0.50 18.43
N LEU A 87 -6.49 0.61 18.89
CA LEU A 87 -5.89 1.96 18.87
C LEU A 87 -5.05 2.28 20.12
N ASP A 88 -4.92 1.32 21.04
CA ASP A 88 -4.12 1.44 22.25
C ASP A 88 -2.65 1.02 21.99
N PRO A 89 -1.69 1.95 22.10
CA PRO A 89 -0.27 1.66 21.86
C PRO A 89 0.32 0.63 22.82
N THR A 90 -0.25 0.48 24.03
CA THR A 90 0.26 -0.46 25.04
C THR A 90 0.14 -1.92 24.58
N ARG A 91 -0.83 -2.25 23.72
CA ARG A 91 -1.00 -3.60 23.13
C ARG A 91 0.12 -4.01 22.20
N TYR A 92 0.91 -3.05 21.74
CA TYR A 92 2.07 -3.26 20.89
C TYR A 92 3.38 -3.13 21.69
N GLY A 93 3.32 -3.02 23.02
CA GLY A 93 4.50 -2.81 23.87
C GLY A 93 5.08 -1.39 23.78
N LEU A 94 4.29 -0.42 23.30
CA LEU A 94 4.65 0.99 23.21
C LEU A 94 4.09 1.75 24.43
N THR A 95 4.63 1.44 25.61
CA THR A 95 4.12 1.95 26.90
C THR A 95 4.76 3.26 27.35
N ASP A 96 6.00 3.51 26.94
CA ASP A 96 6.74 4.73 27.28
C ASP A 96 6.41 5.84 26.29
N SER A 97 5.65 6.84 26.74
CA SER A 97 5.23 7.99 25.94
C SER A 97 6.40 8.92 25.55
N THR A 98 7.50 8.88 26.31
CA THR A 98 8.68 9.75 26.12
C THR A 98 9.72 9.13 25.20
N LYS A 99 9.67 7.80 25.03
CA LYS A 99 10.58 7.08 24.14
C LYS A 99 10.43 7.57 22.70
N THR A 100 11.58 7.81 22.08
CA THR A 100 11.67 8.31 20.71
C THR A 100 11.83 7.15 19.71
N TYR A 101 11.19 7.30 18.55
CA TYR A 101 11.21 6.34 17.47
C TYR A 101 11.50 7.05 16.15
N SER A 102 12.21 6.35 15.26
CA SER A 102 12.38 6.77 13.88
C SER A 102 11.10 6.51 13.10
N ILE A 103 10.48 7.56 12.57
CA ILE A 103 9.22 7.46 11.81
C ILE A 103 9.42 7.31 10.30
N ASP A 104 10.65 7.47 9.81
CA ASP A 104 10.96 7.39 8.37
C ASP A 104 10.52 6.04 7.79
N GLY A 105 9.79 6.09 6.68
CA GLY A 105 9.23 4.91 6.01
C GLY A 105 8.11 4.21 6.79
N ILE A 106 7.65 4.72 7.94
CA ILE A 106 6.51 4.17 8.70
C ILE A 106 5.31 5.13 8.64
N ILE A 107 5.56 6.39 8.98
CA ILE A 107 4.56 7.46 9.01
C ILE A 107 4.97 8.50 7.98
N TRP A 108 4.06 8.79 7.05
CA TRP A 108 4.25 9.93 6.17
C TRP A 108 3.99 11.21 6.96
N HIS A 109 4.90 12.18 6.90
CA HIS A 109 4.73 13.48 7.58
C HIS A 109 5.13 14.70 6.75
N LYS A 110 5.76 14.52 5.57
CA LYS A 110 6.21 15.59 4.68
C LYS A 110 6.11 15.22 3.20
N PRO A 111 5.77 16.17 2.32
CA PRO A 111 5.78 15.94 0.87
C PRO A 111 7.19 15.72 0.33
N ALA A 112 7.32 14.84 -0.65
CA ALA A 112 8.59 14.36 -1.20
C ALA A 112 9.55 15.46 -1.73
N ALA A 113 9.03 16.66 -2.00
CA ALA A 113 9.83 17.81 -2.39
C ALA A 113 10.72 18.33 -1.25
N GLU A 114 10.32 18.12 0.00
CA GLU A 114 11.02 18.56 1.21
C GLU A 114 11.90 17.46 1.84
N SER A 115 11.77 16.21 1.35
CA SER A 115 12.50 15.05 1.86
C SER A 115 13.76 14.71 1.05
N ARG A 116 14.20 15.59 0.13
CA ARG A 116 15.49 15.48 -0.56
C ARG A 116 16.62 16.01 0.32
N GLY A 117 16.90 15.30 1.41
CA GLY A 117 18.01 15.59 2.32
C GLY A 117 17.96 14.56 3.43
N ASP A 118 19.13 14.06 3.83
CA ASP A 118 19.37 13.04 4.86
C ASP A 118 18.27 12.93 5.91
N ALA A 119 17.97 11.70 6.34
CA ALA A 119 17.13 11.36 7.49
C ALA A 119 17.56 12.19 8.71
N SER A 120 17.05 13.41 8.77
CA SER A 120 17.50 14.45 9.67
C SER A 120 16.81 14.23 11.01
N ALA A 121 17.30 14.89 12.06
CA ALA A 121 16.73 14.85 13.41
C ALA A 121 15.21 15.11 13.47
N THR A 122 14.60 15.59 12.37
CA THR A 122 13.15 15.76 12.20
C THR A 122 12.33 14.47 12.10
N ASP A 123 12.95 13.31 11.82
CA ASP A 123 12.24 12.03 11.66
C ASP A 123 12.22 11.19 12.95
N GLN A 124 12.57 11.81 14.08
CA GLN A 124 12.58 11.19 15.40
C GLN A 124 11.46 11.78 16.24
N TRP A 125 10.41 11.01 16.50
CA TRP A 125 9.25 11.45 17.28
C TRP A 125 9.12 10.66 18.56
N THR A 126 8.69 11.34 19.63
CA THR A 126 8.28 10.64 20.85
C THR A 126 6.99 9.85 20.60
N MET A 127 6.76 8.80 21.36
CA MET A 127 5.52 8.01 21.24
C MET A 127 4.26 8.87 21.47
N ALA A 128 4.35 9.91 22.31
CA ALA A 128 3.29 10.90 22.47
C ALA A 128 2.99 11.65 21.17
N GLN A 129 4.01 12.16 20.47
CA GLN A 129 3.87 12.86 19.19
C GLN A 129 3.29 11.95 18.11
N VAL A 130 3.76 10.71 18.03
CA VAL A 130 3.22 9.68 17.12
C VAL A 130 1.73 9.48 17.36
N THR A 131 1.34 9.27 18.63
CA THR A 131 -0.05 9.00 19.00
C THR A 131 -0.95 10.18 18.68
N GLU A 132 -0.52 11.39 19.02
CA GLU A 132 -1.24 12.62 18.73
C GLU A 132 -1.45 12.81 17.23
N HIS A 133 -0.38 12.66 16.44
CA HIS A 133 -0.44 12.80 14.99
C HIS A 133 -1.40 11.78 14.36
N LEU A 134 -1.25 10.48 14.66
CA LEU A 134 -2.10 9.44 14.07
C LEU A 134 -3.57 9.61 14.46
N ARG A 135 -3.86 10.04 15.69
CA ARG A 135 -5.25 10.32 16.10
C ARG A 135 -5.81 11.54 15.40
N SER A 136 -5.00 12.57 15.14
CA SER A 136 -5.45 13.74 14.37
C SER A 136 -5.83 13.39 12.93
N VAL A 137 -5.12 12.44 12.32
CA VAL A 137 -5.37 11.99 10.93
C VAL A 137 -6.53 10.99 10.86
N TYR A 138 -6.46 9.87 11.59
CA TYR A 138 -7.39 8.74 11.40
C TYR A 138 -8.60 8.74 12.33
N VAL A 139 -8.57 9.51 13.42
CA VAL A 139 -9.63 9.57 14.45
C VAL A 139 -10.24 10.98 14.52
N GLY A 140 -10.01 11.79 13.47
CA GLY A 140 -10.51 13.15 13.34
C GLY A 140 -11.97 13.21 12.90
N ARG A 141 -12.31 14.22 12.11
CA ARG A 141 -13.67 14.45 11.57
C ARG A 141 -13.95 13.69 10.25
N VAL A 142 -12.96 12.96 9.76
CA VAL A 142 -13.03 12.17 8.53
C VAL A 142 -12.66 10.73 8.89
N ALA A 143 -13.46 9.78 8.41
CA ALA A 143 -13.26 8.35 8.60
C ALA A 143 -12.67 7.75 7.32
N TYR A 144 -11.40 7.34 7.35
CA TYR A 144 -10.73 6.73 6.20
C TYR A 144 -10.85 5.21 6.22
N GLU A 145 -11.35 4.65 5.12
CA GLU A 145 -11.42 3.20 4.89
C GLU A 145 -10.81 2.86 3.54
N TYR A 146 -9.55 2.45 3.55
CA TYR A 146 -8.82 2.12 2.31
C TYR A 146 -7.95 0.87 2.44
N MET A 147 -7.77 0.33 3.66
CA MET A 147 -6.93 -0.84 3.88
C MET A 147 -7.44 -2.11 3.18
N HIS A 148 -8.72 -2.14 2.80
CA HIS A 148 -9.35 -3.22 2.04
C HIS A 148 -8.98 -3.21 0.54
N LEU A 149 -8.36 -2.13 0.03
CA LEU A 149 -7.88 -2.06 -1.35
C LEU A 149 -6.82 -3.15 -1.59
N THR A 150 -6.91 -3.84 -2.73
CA THR A 150 -6.01 -4.94 -3.09
C THR A 150 -4.66 -4.44 -3.57
N SER A 151 -4.62 -3.27 -4.21
CA SER A 151 -3.40 -2.67 -4.73
C SER A 151 -2.55 -2.06 -3.61
N LYS A 152 -1.29 -2.52 -3.50
CA LYS A 152 -0.30 -1.91 -2.61
C LYS A 152 -0.09 -0.44 -2.96
N THR A 153 -0.01 -0.11 -4.24
CA THR A 153 0.21 1.26 -4.69
C THR A 153 -0.91 2.19 -4.24
N GLU A 154 -2.18 1.77 -4.37
CA GLU A 154 -3.31 2.59 -3.95
C GLU A 154 -3.29 2.82 -2.43
N ARG A 155 -3.03 1.77 -1.64
CA ARG A 155 -2.90 1.93 -0.18
C ARG A 155 -1.75 2.85 0.22
N LEU A 156 -0.62 2.74 -0.48
CA LEU A 156 0.52 3.62 -0.25
C LEU A 156 0.16 5.07 -0.59
N TRP A 157 -0.49 5.28 -1.73
CA TRP A 157 -0.98 6.59 -2.18
C TRP A 157 -1.94 7.22 -1.17
N PHE A 158 -2.90 6.47 -0.62
CA PHE A 158 -3.81 6.97 0.41
C PHE A 158 -3.12 7.31 1.73
N SER A 159 -1.99 6.67 2.04
CA SER A 159 -1.26 6.86 3.28
C SER A 159 -0.16 7.92 3.21
N HIS A 160 0.09 8.46 2.02
CA HIS A 160 1.02 9.54 1.73
C HIS A 160 0.27 10.87 1.66
#